data_AF-A0A5T3VBB9-F1
#
_entry.id   AF-A0A5T3VBB9-F1
#
_cell.length_a   1.000
_cell.length_b   1.000
_cell.length_c   1.000
_cell.angle_alpha   90.00
_cell.angle_beta   90.00
_cell.angle_gamma   90.00
#
_symmetry.space_group_name_H-M   'P 1'
#
loop_
_entity.id
_entity.type
_entity.pdbx_description
1 polymer ?
#
loop_
_entity_poly.entity_id
_entity_poly.type
_entity_poly.pdbx_seq_one_letter_code
_entity_poly.pdbx_strand_id
1 'polypeptide(L)'
;MMKPRSSYSKTAFILLFSVFLVAAVTKAKSSLPDITLEQAKEINADNTVIFLFRHGEHCDRSDMPCYSDKSGITITGTEKAQQEGIKFATIFSEYDIYSSNAVRTIQTAKFFSGKEPVVMDSLSDCNNDLYKTLESIARES
;
A
#
# COMPACT_ATOMS: atom_id res chain seq x y z
N MET A 1 62.95 -17.04 -29.10
CA MET A 1 62.51 -16.90 -27.69
C MET A 1 61.16 -16.17 -27.65
N MET A 2 60.05 -16.92 -27.56
CA MET A 2 58.71 -16.34 -27.38
C MET A 2 58.46 -16.12 -25.88
N LYS A 3 58.28 -14.86 -25.48
CA LYS A 3 57.94 -14.48 -24.10
C LYS A 3 56.47 -14.85 -23.85
N PRO A 4 56.11 -15.62 -22.82
CA PRO A 4 54.72 -16.00 -22.59
C PRO A 4 53.89 -14.76 -22.26
N ARG A 5 52.85 -14.51 -23.05
CA ARG A 5 51.91 -13.40 -22.88
C ARG A 5 51.05 -13.63 -21.63
N SER A 6 51.43 -12.95 -20.54
CA SER A 6 50.62 -12.48 -19.41
C SER A 6 49.36 -13.28 -19.07
N SER A 7 49.53 -14.35 -18.28
CA SER A 7 48.44 -15.04 -17.57
C SER A 7 47.73 -14.11 -16.57
N TYR A 8 48.48 -13.16 -15.99
CA TYR A 8 48.00 -12.14 -15.05
C TYR A 8 46.89 -11.23 -15.61
N SER A 9 46.92 -10.91 -16.90
CA SER A 9 45.92 -10.03 -17.51
C SER A 9 44.55 -10.68 -17.61
N LYS A 10 44.48 -12.01 -17.79
CA LYS A 10 43.22 -12.75 -17.93
C LYS A 10 42.54 -12.96 -16.58
N THR A 11 43.31 -13.31 -15.54
CA THR A 11 42.79 -13.48 -14.18
C THR A 11 42.30 -12.16 -13.58
N ALA A 12 43.02 -11.06 -13.80
CA ALA A 12 42.58 -9.73 -13.39
C ALA A 12 41.26 -9.31 -14.08
N PHE A 13 41.11 -9.61 -15.37
CA PHE A 13 39.87 -9.32 -16.10
C PHE A 13 38.69 -10.14 -15.57
N ILE A 14 38.89 -11.42 -15.29
CA ILE A 14 37.84 -12.30 -14.75
C ILE A 14 37.40 -11.82 -13.35
N LEU A 15 38.34 -11.45 -12.49
CA LEU A 15 38.04 -10.93 -11.16
C LEU A 15 37.34 -9.57 -11.20
N LEU A 16 37.76 -8.67 -12.09
CA LEU A 16 37.08 -7.38 -12.25
C LEU A 16 35.67 -7.56 -12.81
N PHE A 17 35.47 -8.45 -13.78
CA PHE A 17 34.17 -8.73 -14.36
C PHE A 17 33.22 -9.41 -13.37
N SER A 18 33.73 -10.33 -12.53
CA SER A 18 32.92 -10.99 -11.50
C SER A 18 32.53 -10.03 -10.37
N VAL A 19 33.43 -9.15 -9.93
CA VAL A 19 33.10 -8.07 -8.96
C VAL A 19 32.06 -7.12 -9.56
N PHE A 20 32.18 -6.78 -10.84
CA PHE A 20 31.20 -5.91 -11.53
C PHE A 20 29.82 -6.58 -11.66
N LEU A 21 29.77 -7.88 -11.97
CA LEU A 21 28.52 -8.65 -12.01
C LEU A 21 27.83 -8.71 -10.64
N VAL A 22 28.58 -8.97 -9.56
CA VAL A 22 28.03 -8.99 -8.19
C VAL A 22 27.54 -7.59 -7.78
N ALA A 23 28.26 -6.53 -8.14
CA ALA A 23 27.84 -5.15 -7.88
C ALA A 23 26.59 -4.74 -8.69
N ALA A 24 26.45 -5.23 -9.92
CA ALA A 24 25.28 -4.97 -10.76
C ALA A 24 24.03 -5.69 -10.24
N VAL A 25 24.17 -6.93 -9.76
CA VAL A 25 23.04 -7.72 -9.22
C VAL A 25 22.55 -7.17 -7.86
N THR A 26 23.43 -6.59 -7.04
CA THR A 26 23.08 -6.11 -5.69
C THR A 26 22.33 -4.77 -5.65
N LYS A 27 22.23 -4.04 -6.78
CA LYS A 27 21.55 -2.73 -6.84
C LYS A 27 20.09 -2.77 -7.32
N ALA A 28 19.55 -3.94 -7.67
CA ALA A 28 18.15 -4.06 -8.07
C ALA A 28 17.24 -4.34 -6.86
N LYS A 29 17.10 -3.38 -5.93
CA LYS A 29 15.90 -3.31 -5.09
C LYS A 29 14.90 -2.43 -5.83
N SER A 30 13.94 -3.06 -6.51
CA SER A 30 12.83 -2.37 -7.15
C SER A 30 11.96 -1.71 -6.07
N SER A 31 12.24 -0.45 -5.75
CA SER A 31 11.23 0.42 -5.14
C SER A 31 10.10 0.52 -6.16
N LEU A 32 8.88 0.16 -5.77
CA LEU A 32 7.71 0.54 -6.56
C LEU A 32 7.73 2.08 -6.69
N PRO A 33 7.33 2.63 -7.86
CA PRO A 33 7.19 4.06 -7.99
C PRO A 33 6.15 4.56 -6.98
N ASP A 34 6.46 5.67 -6.30
CA ASP A 34 5.48 6.36 -5.47
C ASP A 34 4.45 7.02 -6.37
N ILE A 35 3.17 6.67 -6.21
CA ILE A 35 2.06 7.21 -7.01
C ILE A 35 1.36 8.28 -6.18
N THR A 36 1.43 9.53 -6.64
CA THR A 36 0.69 10.63 -6.03
C THR A 36 -0.82 10.49 -6.29
N LEU A 37 -1.65 11.13 -5.46
CA LEU A 37 -3.11 11.11 -5.67
C LEU A 37 -3.54 11.75 -7.01
N GLU A 38 -2.80 12.75 -7.50
CA GLU A 38 -3.05 13.35 -8.82
C GLU A 38 -2.73 12.37 -9.95
N GLN A 39 -1.61 11.65 -9.86
CA GLN A 39 -1.30 10.58 -10.81
C GLN A 39 -2.32 9.44 -10.73
N ALA A 40 -2.80 9.10 -9.53
CA ALA A 40 -3.85 8.10 -9.37
C ALA A 40 -5.16 8.56 -10.01
N LYS A 41 -5.47 9.87 -9.99
CA LYS A 41 -6.63 10.44 -10.68
C LYS A 41 -6.50 10.36 -12.20
N GLU A 42 -5.32 10.64 -12.75
CA GLU A 42 -5.03 10.45 -14.17
C GLU A 42 -5.19 8.98 -14.58
N ILE A 43 -4.67 8.04 -13.77
CA ILE A 43 -4.85 6.59 -14.01
C ILE A 43 -6.33 6.20 -13.94
N ASN A 44 -7.08 6.77 -12.99
CA ASN A 44 -8.49 6.46 -12.76
C ASN A 44 -9.40 6.88 -13.92
N ALA A 45 -8.96 7.79 -14.80
CA ALA A 45 -9.75 8.22 -15.96
C ALA A 45 -10.13 7.07 -16.89
N ASP A 46 -9.23 6.08 -17.05
CA ASP A 46 -9.43 4.93 -17.95
C ASP A 46 -9.36 3.59 -17.21
N ASN A 47 -9.19 3.59 -15.88
CA ASN A 47 -8.99 2.37 -15.10
C ASN A 47 -9.73 2.42 -13.76
N THR A 48 -10.22 1.28 -13.29
CA THR A 48 -10.65 1.15 -11.90
C THR A 48 -9.41 1.17 -10.99
N VAL A 49 -9.37 2.11 -10.05
CA VAL A 49 -8.28 2.25 -9.08
C VAL A 49 -8.81 1.94 -7.69
N ILE A 50 -8.17 0.98 -7.02
CA ILE A 50 -8.49 0.64 -5.63
C ILE A 50 -7.43 1.27 -4.71
N PHE A 51 -7.89 2.08 -3.76
CA PHE A 51 -7.06 2.63 -2.70
C PHE A 51 -7.15 1.78 -1.45
N LEU A 52 -6.00 1.36 -0.91
CA LEU A 52 -5.93 0.61 0.33
C LEU A 52 -5.52 1.52 1.49
N PHE A 53 -6.46 1.75 2.40
CA PHE A 53 -6.20 2.50 3.62
C PHE A 53 -6.03 1.56 4.81
N ARG A 54 -5.00 1.80 5.61
CA ARG A 54 -4.90 1.19 6.93
C ARG A 54 -5.89 1.87 7.87
N HIS A 55 -6.45 1.10 8.81
CA HIS A 55 -7.25 1.63 9.90
C HIS A 55 -6.49 2.71 10.72
N GLY A 56 -7.24 3.57 11.40
CA GLY A 56 -6.73 4.53 12.38
C GLY A 56 -6.07 3.87 13.60
N GLU A 57 -5.53 4.69 14.49
CA GLU A 57 -4.90 4.21 15.73
C GLU A 57 -5.87 3.33 16.55
N HIS A 58 -5.44 2.12 16.89
CA HIS A 58 -6.23 1.18 17.71
C HIS A 58 -6.41 1.73 19.12
N CYS A 59 -7.63 1.58 19.68
CA CYS A 59 -7.83 1.99 21.07
C CYS A 59 -7.25 0.99 22.09
N ASP A 60 -7.34 -0.32 21.85
CA ASP A 60 -6.82 -1.35 22.76
C ASP A 60 -5.27 -1.36 22.88
N ARG A 61 -4.57 -0.56 22.08
CA ARG A 61 -3.10 -0.45 22.04
C ARG A 61 -2.58 0.96 22.29
N SER A 62 -3.42 1.87 22.76
CA SER A 62 -3.09 3.27 23.00
C SER A 62 -3.61 3.72 24.36
N ASP A 63 -2.93 4.70 24.96
CA ASP A 63 -3.41 5.40 26.16
C ASP A 63 -4.37 6.56 25.81
N MET A 64 -4.59 6.81 24.52
CA MET A 64 -5.52 7.84 24.04
C MET A 64 -6.98 7.41 24.24
N PRO A 65 -7.91 8.36 24.50
CA PRO A 65 -9.32 8.03 24.68
C PRO A 65 -9.91 7.29 23.48
N CYS A 66 -10.70 6.23 23.75
CA CYS A 66 -11.47 5.56 22.70
C CYS A 66 -12.59 6.47 22.19
N TYR A 67 -12.88 6.39 20.88
CA TYR A 67 -14.11 6.97 20.35
C TYR A 67 -15.36 6.25 20.88
N SER A 68 -15.32 4.91 20.92
CA SER A 68 -16.35 4.10 21.57
C SER A 68 -15.77 2.83 22.21
N ASP A 69 -15.90 1.68 21.55
CA ASP A 69 -15.43 0.38 22.03
C ASP A 69 -13.91 0.23 21.91
N LYS A 70 -13.30 -0.56 22.79
CA LYS A 70 -11.85 -0.81 22.80
C LYS A 70 -11.34 -1.48 21.52
N SER A 71 -12.17 -2.26 20.82
CA SER A 71 -11.81 -2.88 19.54
C SER A 71 -11.80 -1.90 18.34
N GLY A 72 -12.25 -0.67 18.57
CA GLY A 72 -12.29 0.42 17.60
C GLY A 72 -11.02 1.26 17.54
N ILE A 73 -11.17 2.52 17.14
CA ILE A 73 -10.09 3.50 17.07
C ILE A 73 -10.19 4.57 18.18
N THR A 74 -9.07 5.23 18.45
CA THR A 74 -8.99 6.37 19.36
C THR A 74 -9.71 7.59 18.78
N ILE A 75 -10.05 8.58 19.62
CA ILE A 75 -10.61 9.86 19.16
C ILE A 75 -9.65 10.51 18.14
N THR A 76 -8.36 10.57 18.44
CA THR A 76 -7.33 11.07 17.52
C THR A 76 -7.26 10.26 16.21
N GLY A 77 -7.50 8.95 16.28
CA GLY A 77 -7.64 8.09 15.12
C GLY A 77 -8.82 8.49 14.23
N THR A 78 -9.97 8.84 14.81
CA THR A 78 -11.15 9.31 14.06
C THR A 78 -10.89 10.65 13.38
N GLU A 79 -10.29 11.61 14.09
CA GLU A 79 -9.98 12.95 13.57
C GLU A 79 -9.01 12.87 12.40
N LYS A 80 -7.97 12.03 12.52
CA LYS A 80 -7.02 11.82 11.43
C LYS A 80 -7.69 11.19 10.21
N ALA A 81 -8.53 10.17 10.40
CA ALA A 81 -9.26 9.55 9.30
C ALA A 81 -10.13 10.58 8.57
N GLN A 82 -10.86 11.42 9.31
CA GLN A 82 -11.69 12.48 8.75
C GLN A 82 -10.87 13.53 7.99
N GLN A 83 -9.74 13.99 8.53
CA GLN A 83 -8.88 14.97 7.88
C GLN A 83 -8.30 14.44 6.56
N GLU A 84 -7.85 13.19 6.53
CA GLU A 84 -7.37 12.56 5.29
C GLU A 84 -8.50 12.36 4.28
N GLY A 85 -9.70 11.99 4.76
CA GLY A 85 -10.90 11.89 3.94
C GLY A 85 -11.30 13.20 3.25
N ILE A 86 -11.28 14.30 3.99
CA ILE A 86 -11.54 15.65 3.46
C ILE A 86 -10.55 16.00 2.34
N LYS A 87 -9.25 15.72 2.54
CA LYS A 87 -8.22 15.95 1.51
C LYS A 87 -8.42 15.04 0.30
N PHE A 88 -8.75 13.78 0.52
CA PHE A 88 -8.99 12.83 -0.57
C PHE A 88 -10.20 13.23 -1.43
N ALA A 89 -11.26 13.70 -0.77
CA ALA A 89 -12.50 14.14 -1.43
C ALA A 89 -12.33 15.37 -2.33
N THR A 90 -11.26 16.16 -2.16
CA THR A 90 -10.97 17.27 -3.09
C THR A 90 -10.48 16.77 -4.45
N ILE A 91 -9.94 15.54 -4.50
CA ILE A 91 -9.39 14.93 -5.71
C ILE A 91 -10.41 13.94 -6.30
N PHE A 92 -11.01 13.10 -5.45
CA PHE A 92 -11.99 12.07 -5.79
C PHE A 92 -13.32 12.35 -5.07
N SER A 93 -14.29 12.97 -5.76
CA SER A 93 -15.59 13.31 -5.16
C SER A 93 -16.56 12.12 -5.11
N GLU A 94 -16.45 11.18 -6.05
CA GLU A 94 -17.30 10.00 -6.15
C GLU A 94 -16.45 8.73 -6.05
N TYR A 95 -16.78 7.89 -5.08
CA TYR A 95 -16.13 6.60 -4.84
C TYR A 95 -17.00 5.76 -3.90
N ASP A 96 -16.88 4.45 -4.07
CA ASP A 96 -17.39 3.45 -3.14
C ASP A 96 -16.39 3.22 -1.99
N ILE A 97 -16.91 2.85 -0.82
CA ILE A 97 -16.09 2.61 0.37
C ILE A 97 -16.43 1.25 0.97
N TYR A 98 -15.38 0.44 1.11
CA TYR A 98 -15.45 -0.93 1.63
C TYR A 98 -14.62 -1.03 2.90
N SER A 99 -15.00 -1.95 3.78
CA SER A 99 -14.22 -2.25 4.97
C SER A 99 -14.29 -3.73 5.33
N SER A 100 -13.25 -4.20 6.00
CA SER A 100 -13.33 -5.49 6.68
C SER A 100 -14.24 -5.40 7.90
N ASN A 101 -14.68 -6.54 8.43
CA ASN A 101 -15.61 -6.62 9.56
C ASN A 101 -15.05 -6.20 10.93
N ALA A 102 -13.79 -5.76 11.00
CA ALA A 102 -13.24 -5.25 12.25
C ALA A 102 -13.83 -3.88 12.61
N VAL A 103 -14.21 -3.67 13.87
CA VAL A 103 -14.79 -2.40 14.34
C VAL A 103 -13.92 -1.19 13.96
N ARG A 104 -12.60 -1.30 14.13
CA ARG A 104 -11.62 -0.28 13.74
C ARG A 104 -11.62 0.08 12.25
N THR A 105 -11.83 -0.88 11.33
CA THR A 105 -11.82 -0.62 9.88
C THR A 105 -13.12 0.03 9.47
N ILE A 106 -14.25 -0.44 10.01
CA ILE A 106 -15.57 0.17 9.81
C ILE A 106 -15.56 1.63 10.28
N GLN A 107 -15.08 1.88 11.51
CA GLN A 107 -14.99 3.24 12.05
C GLN A 107 -14.08 4.12 11.19
N THR A 108 -12.88 3.65 10.82
CA THR A 108 -11.97 4.42 9.97
C THR A 108 -12.61 4.78 8.64
N ALA A 109 -13.22 3.81 7.95
CA ALA A 109 -13.88 4.02 6.66
C ALA A 109 -15.04 5.02 6.76
N LYS A 110 -15.83 4.94 7.84
CA LYS A 110 -16.93 5.87 8.11
C LYS A 110 -16.44 7.30 8.34
N PHE A 111 -15.43 7.49 9.18
CA PHE A 111 -14.88 8.82 9.44
C PHE A 111 -14.15 9.39 8.21
N PHE A 112 -13.47 8.56 7.43
CA PHE A 112 -12.80 8.97 6.21
C PHE A 112 -13.80 9.42 5.13
N SER A 113 -14.83 8.62 4.87
CA SER A 113 -15.75 8.90 3.75
C SER A 113 -16.96 9.76 4.11
N GLY A 114 -17.32 9.82 5.40
CA GLY A 114 -18.62 10.35 5.83
C GLY A 114 -19.82 9.48 5.44
N LYS A 115 -19.60 8.26 4.91
CA LYS A 115 -20.61 7.31 4.44
C LYS A 115 -20.55 6.01 5.27
N GLU A 116 -21.60 5.20 5.21
CA GLU A 116 -21.53 3.82 5.75
C GLU A 116 -20.81 2.91 4.74
N PRO A 117 -19.75 2.18 5.15
CA PRO A 117 -19.04 1.30 4.24
C PRO A 117 -19.79 -0.01 4.00
N VAL A 118 -19.57 -0.60 2.81
CA VAL A 118 -19.92 -1.99 2.56
C VAL A 118 -18.94 -2.87 3.36
N VAL A 119 -19.48 -3.72 4.23
CA VAL A 119 -18.67 -4.59 5.09
C VAL A 119 -18.52 -5.97 4.46
N MET A 120 -17.29 -6.42 4.30
CA MET A 120 -16.97 -7.72 3.71
C MET A 120 -15.94 -8.48 4.56
N ASP A 121 -16.30 -9.66 5.05
CA ASP A 121 -15.42 -10.49 5.88
C ASP A 121 -14.13 -10.88 5.15
N SER A 122 -14.20 -11.12 3.84
CA SER A 122 -13.06 -11.52 3.01
C SER A 122 -11.97 -10.43 2.88
N LEU A 123 -12.27 -9.19 3.24
CA LEU A 123 -11.26 -8.12 3.33
C LEU A 123 -10.39 -8.22 4.61
N SER A 124 -10.76 -9.07 5.56
CA SER A 124 -9.94 -9.36 6.76
C SER A 124 -8.87 -10.42 6.50
N ASP A 125 -8.99 -11.20 5.42
CA ASP A 125 -8.16 -12.36 5.17
C ASP A 125 -6.88 -11.98 4.41
N CYS A 126 -5.70 -12.14 5.03
CA CYS A 126 -4.41 -11.94 4.36
C CYS A 126 -4.01 -13.14 3.49
N ASN A 127 -4.90 -13.57 2.59
CA ASN A 127 -4.69 -14.73 1.72
C ASN A 127 -5.16 -14.44 0.28
N ASN A 128 -5.25 -15.48 -0.56
CA ASN A 128 -5.68 -15.34 -1.96
C ASN A 128 -7.13 -14.84 -2.12
N ASP A 129 -7.96 -14.93 -1.08
CA ASP A 129 -9.35 -14.50 -1.13
C ASP A 129 -9.49 -12.98 -1.05
N LEU A 130 -8.51 -12.27 -0.47
CA LEU A 130 -8.43 -10.81 -0.58
C LEU A 130 -8.33 -10.39 -2.05
N TYR A 131 -7.40 -10.98 -2.81
CA TYR A 131 -7.23 -10.63 -4.23
C TYR A 131 -8.50 -10.87 -5.04
N LYS A 132 -9.15 -12.04 -4.87
CA LYS A 132 -10.42 -12.33 -5.54
C LYS A 132 -11.52 -11.33 -5.17
N THR A 133 -11.55 -10.90 -3.91
CA THR A 133 -12.49 -9.89 -3.42
C THR A 133 -12.26 -8.56 -4.10
N LEU A 134 -11.00 -8.10 -4.15
CA LEU A 134 -10.63 -6.86 -4.83
C LEU A 134 -10.95 -6.90 -6.33
N GLU A 135 -10.72 -8.04 -7.00
CA GLU A 135 -11.11 -8.26 -8.40
C GLU A 135 -12.63 -8.29 -8.60
N SER A 136 -13.41 -8.75 -7.61
CA SER A 136 -14.88 -8.68 -7.67
C SER A 136 -15.34 -7.24 -7.58
N ILE A 137 -14.86 -6.50 -6.59
CA ILE A 137 -15.15 -5.08 -6.40
C ILE A 137 -14.82 -4.30 -7.67
N ALA A 138 -13.61 -4.51 -8.23
CA ALA A 138 -13.17 -3.79 -9.42
C ALA A 138 -14.00 -4.05 -10.68
N ARG A 139 -14.76 -5.17 -10.74
CA ARG A 139 -15.65 -5.51 -11.86
C ARG A 139 -17.06 -4.96 -11.70
N GLU A 140 -17.44 -4.58 -10.49
CA GLU A 140 -18.78 -4.08 -10.14
C GLU A 140 -18.87 -2.55 -10.16
N SER A 141 -17.72 -1.86 -10.06
CA SER A 141 -17.56 -0.41 -10.19
C SER A 141 -17.38 0.04 -11.64
#